data_AF-A0AAW1QXG6-F1
#
_entry.id   AF-A0AAW1QXG6-F1
#
_cell.length_a   1.000
_cell.length_b   1.000
_cell.length_c   1.000
_cell.angle_alpha   90.00
_cell.angle_beta   90.00
_cell.angle_gamma   90.00
#
_symmetry.space_group_name_H-M   'P 1'
#
loop_
_entity.id
_entity.type
_entity.pdbx_description
1 polymer ?
#
loop_
_entity_poly.entity_id
_entity_poly.type
_entity_poly.pdbx_seq_one_letter_code
_entity_poly.pdbx_strand_id
1 'polypeptide(L)'
;MSSQNTFLFDHGINGTLYLDNTWFQYRCRKNGGLHDFLDLKQAHIVPWTAEKEHRGKQVCTRLQLPGVKKLKDALEVTYDELAFSSVQKLWRFKPTVETALAKEKKLLDGAEGPTIAVHLRGGDKRQENADLGRPNTLPEDYAHAFHEAYPNITGGTCVVVSDETSLAKAASKHMAEVVGCKVLNRTAYFVNTGHVQDHFNRQTIDTKCTSTVQLLMDIELLAHADYFVGSWNSGMAVLVDALRYGRYGKDRCTALDASSARLDFCSRMRDFFLRPGPEEWAYRRRQA
;
A
#
# COMPACT_ATOMS: atom_id res chain seq x y z
N MET A 1 5.49 13.96 -29.86
CA MET A 1 5.34 14.02 -28.39
C MET A 1 5.60 12.63 -27.83
N SER A 2 6.70 12.43 -27.11
CA SER A 2 7.12 11.12 -26.60
C SER A 2 6.43 10.79 -25.27
N SER A 3 5.47 9.87 -25.30
CA SER A 3 4.93 9.23 -24.10
C SER A 3 5.96 8.20 -23.60
N GLN A 4 6.47 8.37 -22.38
CA GLN A 4 7.50 7.49 -21.83
C GLN A 4 6.99 6.60 -20.71
N ASN A 5 7.16 5.29 -20.95
CA ASN A 5 7.29 4.16 -20.02
C ASN A 5 6.02 3.35 -19.72
N THR A 6 6.21 2.03 -19.78
CA THR A 6 5.24 0.98 -20.12
C THR A 6 5.64 -0.31 -19.38
N PHE A 7 4.70 -1.21 -19.08
CA PHE A 7 4.97 -2.36 -18.19
C PHE A 7 4.97 -3.68 -18.95
N LEU A 8 6.07 -4.44 -18.91
CA LEU A 8 6.13 -5.80 -19.48
C LEU A 8 5.71 -6.83 -18.41
N PHE A 9 4.79 -7.74 -18.77
CA PHE A 9 4.55 -8.98 -18.02
C PHE A 9 4.84 -10.15 -18.97
N ASP A 10 5.89 -10.92 -18.68
CA ASP A 10 6.18 -12.18 -19.37
C ASP A 10 5.74 -13.35 -18.47
N HIS A 11 4.65 -14.02 -18.88
CA HIS A 11 4.16 -15.27 -18.29
C HIS A 11 3.60 -16.18 -19.40
N GLY A 12 4.41 -16.53 -20.40
CA GLY A 12 4.13 -17.64 -21.34
C GLY A 12 3.12 -17.36 -22.45
N ILE A 13 2.44 -16.20 -22.43
CA ILE A 13 1.81 -15.62 -23.62
C ILE A 13 2.82 -14.66 -24.24
N ASN A 14 3.32 -14.96 -25.44
CA ASN A 14 4.26 -14.10 -26.18
C ASN A 14 3.58 -12.76 -26.57
N GLY A 15 3.51 -11.80 -25.64
CA GLY A 15 2.90 -10.50 -25.84
C GLY A 15 3.55 -9.43 -24.98
N THR A 16 3.53 -8.18 -25.46
CA THR A 16 3.98 -7.01 -24.70
C THR A 16 2.77 -6.20 -24.27
N LEU A 17 2.66 -5.95 -22.97
CA LEU A 17 1.67 -5.04 -22.41
C LEU A 17 2.23 -3.61 -22.43
N TYR A 18 1.41 -2.62 -22.79
CA TYR A 18 1.76 -1.21 -22.68
C TYR A 18 0.78 -0.51 -21.76
N LEU A 19 1.21 -0.20 -20.53
CA LEU A 19 0.43 0.64 -19.62
C LEU A 19 0.96 2.08 -19.67
N ASP A 20 0.08 3.00 -20.05
CA ASP A 20 0.39 4.42 -20.19
C ASP A 20 0.44 5.09 -18.81
N ASN A 21 1.66 5.28 -18.30
CA ASN A 21 1.85 5.89 -16.98
C ASN A 21 1.80 7.42 -16.99
N THR A 22 1.64 8.08 -18.15
CA THR A 22 1.62 9.55 -18.23
C THR A 22 0.32 10.16 -17.69
N TRP A 23 -0.71 9.32 -17.54
CA TRP A 23 -1.99 9.63 -16.89
C TRP A 23 -1.89 9.65 -15.37
N PHE A 24 -0.79 9.13 -14.80
CA PHE A 24 -0.59 9.18 -13.35
C PHE A 24 -0.31 10.62 -12.92
N GLN A 25 -1.09 11.07 -11.95
CA GLN A 25 -0.99 12.42 -11.39
C GLN A 25 0.21 12.58 -10.45
N TYR A 26 0.70 11.46 -9.92
CA TYR A 26 1.93 11.36 -9.15
C TYR A 26 3.14 11.42 -10.09
N ARG A 27 3.76 12.61 -10.21
CA ARG A 27 4.86 12.88 -11.14
C ARG A 27 5.69 14.08 -10.72
N CYS A 28 6.95 14.11 -11.20
CA CYS A 28 7.89 15.21 -10.99
C CYS A 28 8.14 16.04 -12.25
N ARG A 29 7.59 15.63 -13.40
CA ARG A 29 7.73 16.32 -14.68
C ARG A 29 6.44 16.22 -15.48
N LYS A 30 6.23 17.10 -16.47
CA LYS A 30 4.99 17.15 -17.28
C LYS A 30 4.65 15.81 -17.95
N ASN A 31 5.68 15.11 -18.45
CA ASN A 31 5.56 13.79 -19.09
C ASN A 31 6.07 12.67 -18.16
N GLY A 32 6.08 12.95 -16.86
CA GLY A 32 6.51 12.03 -15.81
C GLY A 32 5.47 10.97 -15.47
N GLY A 33 5.67 10.29 -14.34
CA GLY A 33 4.78 9.24 -13.84
C GLY A 33 5.51 8.34 -12.84
N LEU A 34 5.13 7.06 -12.75
CA LEU A 34 5.78 6.09 -11.87
C LEU A 34 7.31 6.01 -12.09
N HIS A 35 7.74 6.18 -13.33
CA HIS A 35 9.15 6.19 -13.71
C HIS A 35 9.93 7.40 -13.19
N ASP A 36 9.29 8.41 -12.59
CA ASP A 36 10.00 9.48 -11.88
C ASP A 36 10.57 8.96 -10.56
N PHE A 37 9.92 7.98 -9.93
CA PHE A 37 10.23 7.51 -8.58
C PHE A 37 10.85 6.11 -8.54
N LEU A 38 10.40 5.22 -9.43
CA LEU A 38 10.83 3.82 -9.48
C LEU A 38 11.96 3.61 -10.50
N ASP A 39 12.90 2.73 -10.19
CA ASP A 39 13.89 2.23 -11.13
C ASP A 39 13.32 1.07 -11.95
N LEU A 40 12.78 1.43 -13.12
CA LEU A 40 12.12 0.49 -14.01
C LEU A 40 13.11 -0.28 -14.91
N LYS A 41 14.42 0.02 -14.87
CA LYS A 41 15.41 -0.62 -15.76
C LYS A 41 15.45 -2.13 -15.59
N GLN A 42 15.23 -2.60 -14.36
CA GLN A 42 15.30 -4.02 -14.01
C GLN A 42 13.98 -4.76 -14.19
N ALA A 43 12.89 -4.07 -14.54
CA ALA A 43 11.56 -4.65 -14.70
C ALA A 43 11.23 -4.99 -16.16
N HIS A 44 12.26 -5.05 -17.04
CA HIS A 44 12.10 -5.21 -18.48
C HIS A 44 11.15 -4.17 -19.11
N ILE A 45 11.10 -2.98 -18.53
CA ILE A 45 10.24 -1.88 -18.97
C ILE A 45 10.93 -1.11 -20.08
N VAL A 46 10.27 -1.04 -21.24
CA VAL A 46 10.77 -0.35 -22.42
C VAL A 46 9.91 0.88 -22.76
N PRO A 47 10.49 1.94 -23.34
CA PRO A 47 9.71 3.04 -23.89
C PRO A 47 8.79 2.56 -25.01
N TRP A 48 7.53 2.99 -24.98
CA TRP A 48 6.56 2.78 -26.05
C TRP A 48 6.94 3.60 -27.30
N THR A 49 6.71 3.00 -28.47
CA THR A 49 6.61 3.72 -29.75
C THR A 49 5.49 3.06 -30.56
N ALA A 50 4.78 3.83 -31.40
CA ALA A 50 3.79 3.27 -32.32
C ALA A 50 4.41 2.16 -33.20
N GLU A 51 5.66 2.36 -33.62
CA GLU A 51 6.40 1.34 -34.37
C GLU A 51 6.57 0.02 -33.59
N LYS A 52 6.86 0.05 -32.28
CA LYS A 52 7.00 -1.16 -31.45
C LYS A 52 5.66 -1.85 -31.20
N GLU A 53 4.59 -1.08 -31.06
CA GLU A 53 3.23 -1.63 -30.94
C GLU A 53 2.78 -2.33 -32.22
N HIS A 54 3.20 -1.82 -33.38
CA HIS A 54 2.85 -2.38 -34.70
C HIS A 54 3.91 -3.33 -35.30
N ARG A 55 5.09 -3.48 -34.69
CA ARG A 55 6.16 -4.36 -35.17
C ARG A 55 5.87 -5.82 -34.82
N GLY A 56 5.34 -6.56 -35.79
CA GLY A 56 5.36 -8.02 -35.83
C GLY A 56 4.03 -8.70 -35.54
N LYS A 57 4.01 -10.02 -35.76
CA LYS A 57 2.84 -10.90 -35.52
C LYS A 57 2.54 -11.13 -34.03
N GLN A 58 3.25 -10.48 -33.11
CA GLN A 58 3.06 -10.61 -31.67
C GLN A 58 2.00 -9.61 -31.19
N VAL A 59 1.10 -10.06 -30.31
CA VAL A 59 -0.01 -9.26 -29.81
C VAL A 59 0.52 -8.28 -28.77
N CYS A 60 0.92 -7.09 -29.24
CA CYS A 60 1.19 -5.93 -28.39
C CYS A 60 -0.14 -5.26 -28.04
N THR A 61 -0.47 -5.13 -26.75
CA THR A 61 -1.72 -4.48 -26.32
C THR A 61 -1.44 -3.29 -25.43
N ARG A 62 -1.87 -2.11 -25.85
CA ARG A 62 -1.92 -0.93 -24.99
C ARG A 62 -3.17 -0.97 -24.12
N LEU A 63 -2.97 -0.98 -22.80
CA LEU A 63 -4.03 -0.86 -21.83
C LEU A 63 -3.99 0.51 -21.16
N GLN A 64 -5.18 1.08 -21.04
CA GLN A 64 -5.46 2.12 -20.05
C GLN A 64 -5.92 1.46 -18.74
N LEU A 65 -6.08 2.23 -17.66
CA LEU A 65 -6.56 1.71 -16.37
C LEU A 65 -7.85 0.87 -16.47
N PRO A 66 -8.89 1.26 -17.25
CA PRO A 66 -10.06 0.38 -17.45
C PRO A 66 -9.73 -0.96 -18.12
N GLY A 67 -8.67 -1.00 -18.93
CA GLY A 67 -8.17 -2.22 -19.55
C GLY A 67 -7.51 -3.19 -18.57
N VAL A 68 -6.98 -2.70 -17.44
CA VAL A 68 -6.39 -3.56 -16.39
C VAL A 68 -7.44 -4.49 -15.80
N LYS A 69 -8.69 -4.03 -15.61
CA LYS A 69 -9.79 -4.90 -15.15
C LYS A 69 -10.05 -6.04 -16.13
N LYS A 70 -10.13 -5.74 -17.43
CA LYS A 70 -10.33 -6.75 -18.48
C LYS A 70 -9.18 -7.75 -18.54
N LEU A 71 -7.94 -7.27 -18.40
CA LEU A 71 -6.77 -8.15 -18.33
C LEU A 71 -6.84 -9.07 -17.12
N LYS A 72 -7.16 -8.52 -15.94
CA LYS A 72 -7.36 -9.31 -14.72
C LYS A 72 -8.41 -10.41 -14.93
N ASP A 73 -9.57 -10.05 -15.49
CA ASP A 73 -10.63 -11.02 -15.78
C ASP A 73 -10.17 -12.09 -16.78
N ALA A 74 -9.43 -11.71 -17.82
CA ALA A 74 -8.93 -12.63 -18.85
C ALA A 74 -7.80 -13.56 -18.36
N LEU A 75 -6.99 -13.11 -17.39
CA LEU A 75 -5.94 -13.90 -16.77
C LEU A 75 -6.46 -14.77 -15.61
N GLU A 76 -7.73 -14.64 -15.24
CA GLU A 76 -8.34 -15.33 -14.10
C GLU A 76 -7.58 -15.13 -12.78
N VAL A 77 -6.91 -13.97 -12.63
CA VAL A 77 -6.18 -13.61 -11.40
C VAL A 77 -6.99 -12.66 -10.52
N THR A 78 -6.72 -12.69 -9.23
CA THR A 78 -7.25 -11.73 -8.27
C THR A 78 -6.49 -10.40 -8.32
N TYR A 79 -7.09 -9.34 -7.76
CA TYR A 79 -6.38 -8.07 -7.59
C TYR A 79 -5.17 -8.21 -6.65
N ASP A 80 -5.28 -9.07 -5.65
CA ASP A 80 -4.22 -9.32 -4.67
C ASP A 80 -3.01 -9.97 -5.35
N GLU A 81 -3.22 -11.03 -6.16
CA GLU A 81 -2.14 -11.67 -6.94
C GLU A 81 -1.45 -10.68 -7.89
N LEU A 82 -2.24 -9.83 -8.56
CA LEU A 82 -1.69 -8.80 -9.43
C LEU A 82 -0.86 -7.78 -8.63
N ALA A 83 -1.33 -7.39 -7.44
CA ALA A 83 -0.60 -6.48 -6.55
C ALA A 83 0.73 -7.10 -6.06
N PHE A 84 0.70 -8.35 -5.57
CA PHE A 84 1.90 -9.06 -5.10
C PHE A 84 2.95 -9.21 -6.19
N SER A 85 2.56 -9.68 -7.38
CA SER A 85 3.46 -9.81 -8.53
C SER A 85 4.03 -8.46 -8.95
N SER A 86 3.20 -7.41 -8.92
CA SER A 86 3.61 -6.06 -9.30
C SER A 86 4.62 -5.47 -8.32
N VAL A 87 4.41 -5.58 -7.01
CA VAL A 87 5.37 -5.02 -6.03
C VAL A 87 6.71 -5.74 -6.07
N GLN A 88 6.73 -7.06 -6.30
CA GLN A 88 7.98 -7.81 -6.46
C GLN A 88 8.82 -7.34 -7.66
N LYS A 89 8.16 -7.04 -8.78
CA LYS A 89 8.81 -6.65 -10.02
C LYS A 89 9.16 -5.16 -10.08
N LEU A 90 8.29 -4.29 -9.55
CA LEU A 90 8.33 -2.85 -9.81
C LEU A 90 8.80 -2.01 -8.62
N TRP A 91 8.71 -2.53 -7.39
CA TRP A 91 8.95 -1.74 -6.19
C TRP A 91 10.45 -1.61 -5.86
N ARG A 92 11.17 -0.96 -6.77
CA ARG A 92 12.57 -0.58 -6.67
C ARG A 92 12.66 0.90 -6.95
N PHE A 93 13.33 1.65 -6.09
CA PHE A 93 13.33 3.11 -6.15
C PHE A 93 14.55 3.62 -6.92
N LYS A 94 14.44 4.83 -7.46
CA LYS A 94 15.62 5.54 -7.93
C LYS A 94 16.50 5.98 -6.76
N PRO A 95 17.81 6.16 -6.97
CA PRO A 95 18.73 6.59 -5.90
C PRO A 95 18.30 7.86 -5.15
N THR A 96 17.66 8.81 -5.84
CA THR A 96 17.15 10.05 -5.23
C THR A 96 16.02 9.78 -4.24
N VAL A 97 15.12 8.85 -4.56
CA VAL A 97 14.03 8.44 -3.66
C VAL A 97 14.57 7.55 -2.55
N GLU A 98 15.48 6.62 -2.85
CA GLU A 98 16.15 5.77 -1.84
C GLU A 98 16.86 6.60 -0.77
N THR A 99 17.56 7.66 -1.17
CA THR A 99 18.22 8.58 -0.22
C THR A 99 17.21 9.20 0.74
N ALA A 100 16.05 9.59 0.22
CA ALA A 100 14.98 10.19 1.01
C ALA A 100 14.37 9.14 1.97
N LEU A 101 14.12 7.92 1.48
CA LEU A 101 13.60 6.80 2.26
C LEU A 101 14.56 6.33 3.36
N ALA A 102 15.87 6.35 3.09
CA ALA A 102 16.88 5.90 4.05
C ALA A 102 16.86 6.73 5.34
N LYS A 103 16.50 8.01 5.26
CA LYS A 103 16.33 8.85 6.45
C LYS A 103 15.18 8.38 7.33
N GLU A 104 14.05 8.03 6.71
CA GLU A 104 12.85 7.57 7.42
C GLU A 104 13.05 6.17 7.99
N LYS A 105 13.70 5.26 7.25
CA LYS A 105 14.03 3.91 7.75
C LYS A 105 14.92 3.96 8.99
N LYS A 106 15.89 4.89 9.05
CA LYS A 106 16.70 5.11 10.26
C LYS A 106 15.88 5.51 11.48
N LEU A 107 14.77 6.22 11.32
CA LEU A 107 13.88 6.54 12.45
C LEU A 107 13.22 5.28 13.01
N LEU A 108 12.83 4.36 12.12
CA LEU A 108 12.23 3.09 12.49
C LEU A 108 13.27 2.14 13.10
N ASP A 109 14.47 2.07 12.53
CA ASP A 109 15.57 1.22 13.03
C ASP A 109 16.05 1.64 14.43
N GLY A 110 15.93 2.93 14.77
CA GLY A 110 16.24 3.47 16.10
C GLY A 110 15.07 3.45 17.08
N ALA A 111 13.89 2.97 16.68
CA ALA A 111 12.70 2.95 17.52
C ALA A 111 12.74 1.77 18.52
N GLU A 112 12.09 1.95 19.67
CA GLU A 112 11.91 0.88 20.63
C GLU A 112 10.91 -0.14 20.09
N GLY A 113 11.32 -1.41 19.99
CA GLY A 113 10.50 -2.49 19.48
C GLY A 113 9.44 -2.98 20.49
N PRO A 114 8.35 -3.61 20.02
CA PRO A 114 8.00 -3.79 18.61
C PRO A 114 7.52 -2.48 17.97
N THR A 115 7.73 -2.35 16.67
CA THR A 115 7.19 -1.23 15.89
C THR A 115 5.82 -1.57 15.31
N ILE A 116 4.84 -0.70 15.52
CA ILE A 116 3.43 -0.93 15.18
C ILE A 116 2.97 0.18 14.24
N ALA A 117 2.75 -0.16 12.99
CA ALA A 117 2.26 0.75 11.97
C ALA A 117 0.73 0.80 11.95
N VAL A 118 0.18 2.00 11.87
CA VAL A 118 -1.27 2.26 11.80
C VAL A 118 -1.53 3.18 10.63
N HIS A 119 -2.42 2.78 9.72
CA HIS A 119 -2.83 3.61 8.59
C HIS A 119 -4.34 3.89 8.61
N LEU A 120 -4.70 5.17 8.73
CA LEU A 120 -6.08 5.64 8.70
C LEU A 120 -6.34 6.52 7.48
N ARG A 121 -7.43 6.24 6.76
CA ARG A 121 -7.86 7.02 5.60
C ARG A 121 -9.05 7.92 5.97
N GLY A 122 -8.82 9.22 5.99
CA GLY A 122 -9.85 10.26 6.10
C GLY A 122 -10.19 10.86 4.74
N GLY A 123 -10.28 12.20 4.69
CA GLY A 123 -10.47 12.95 3.44
C GLY A 123 -11.74 12.56 2.68
N ASP A 124 -11.61 12.45 1.36
CA ASP A 124 -12.71 12.08 0.45
C ASP A 124 -13.30 10.68 0.72
N LYS A 125 -12.58 9.80 1.45
CA LYS A 125 -13.04 8.46 1.75
C LYS A 125 -14.28 8.42 2.63
N ARG A 126 -14.48 9.43 3.50
CA ARG A 126 -15.68 9.52 4.32
C ARG A 126 -16.94 9.69 3.48
N GLN A 127 -16.84 10.49 2.42
CA GLN A 127 -17.93 10.67 1.47
C GLN A 127 -18.15 9.39 0.65
N GLU A 128 -17.08 8.77 0.16
CA GLU A 128 -17.18 7.50 -0.57
C GLU A 128 -17.87 6.41 0.27
N ASN A 129 -17.51 6.29 1.56
CA ASN A 129 -18.17 5.36 2.47
C ASN A 129 -19.65 5.69 2.63
N ALA A 130 -20.01 6.96 2.80
CA ALA A 130 -21.41 7.38 2.91
C ALA A 130 -22.21 7.06 1.63
N ASP A 131 -21.66 7.34 0.45
CA ASP A 131 -22.29 7.07 -0.85
C ASP A 131 -22.51 5.56 -1.07
N LEU A 132 -21.64 4.73 -0.50
CA LEU A 132 -21.72 3.27 -0.55
C LEU A 132 -22.49 2.65 0.62
N GLY A 133 -23.04 3.45 1.54
CA GLY A 133 -23.76 2.97 2.72
C GLY A 133 -22.88 2.20 3.72
N ARG A 134 -21.57 2.50 3.76
CA ARG A 134 -20.59 1.86 4.64
C ARG A 134 -20.32 2.72 5.88
N PRO A 135 -20.13 2.12 7.07
CA PRO A 135 -19.64 2.86 8.22
C PRO A 135 -18.22 3.38 7.98
N ASN A 136 -17.90 4.51 8.61
CA ASN A 136 -16.52 4.98 8.70
C ASN A 136 -15.78 4.19 9.78
N THR A 137 -14.51 3.88 9.53
CA THR A 137 -13.58 3.42 10.56
C THR A 137 -13.17 4.58 11.44
N LEU A 138 -13.30 4.43 12.76
CA LEU A 138 -12.96 5.42 13.76
C LEU A 138 -11.53 5.20 14.29
N PRO A 139 -10.85 6.23 14.81
CA PRO A 139 -9.50 6.10 15.37
C PRO A 139 -9.31 4.98 16.40
N GLU A 140 -10.28 4.78 17.29
CA GLU A 140 -10.29 3.76 18.33
C GLU A 140 -10.37 2.33 17.78
N ASP A 141 -11.05 2.14 16.64
CA ASP A 141 -11.21 0.82 16.02
C ASP A 141 -9.86 0.17 15.70
N TYR A 142 -8.88 0.98 15.29
CA TYR A 142 -7.54 0.51 14.95
C TYR A 142 -6.79 -0.05 16.16
N ALA A 143 -6.91 0.61 17.30
CA ALA A 143 -6.27 0.17 18.54
C ALA A 143 -6.93 -1.10 19.08
N HIS A 144 -8.26 -1.18 19.01
CA HIS A 144 -9.00 -2.37 19.41
C HIS A 144 -8.74 -3.57 18.49
N ALA A 145 -8.78 -3.38 17.16
CA ALA A 145 -8.47 -4.45 16.22
C ALA A 145 -7.04 -4.96 16.36
N PHE A 146 -6.08 -4.05 16.60
CA PHE A 146 -4.72 -4.46 16.91
C PHE A 146 -4.64 -5.30 18.18
N HIS A 147 -5.25 -4.84 19.27
CA HIS A 147 -5.24 -5.54 20.56
C HIS A 147 -5.95 -6.90 20.49
N GLU A 148 -7.05 -7.00 19.75
CA GLU A 148 -7.77 -8.26 19.51
C GLU A 148 -6.89 -9.25 18.73
N ALA A 149 -6.22 -8.79 17.67
CA ALA A 149 -5.36 -9.66 16.85
C ALA A 149 -4.06 -10.05 17.57
N TYR A 150 -3.54 -9.19 18.44
CA TYR A 150 -2.23 -9.34 19.09
C TYR A 150 -2.29 -9.00 20.60
N PRO A 151 -3.07 -9.73 21.42
CA PRO A 151 -3.36 -9.35 22.80
C PRO A 151 -2.14 -9.35 23.74
N ASN A 152 -1.10 -10.10 23.38
CA ASN A 152 0.14 -10.20 24.16
C ASN A 152 1.18 -9.12 23.78
N ILE A 153 0.86 -8.26 22.81
CA ILE A 153 1.77 -7.22 22.34
C ILE A 153 1.40 -5.90 23.01
N THR A 154 2.25 -5.44 23.92
CA THR A 154 2.13 -4.17 24.64
C THR A 154 3.42 -3.38 24.56
N GLY A 155 3.35 -2.04 24.59
CA GLY A 155 4.51 -1.16 24.53
C GLY A 155 5.07 -0.96 23.12
N GLY A 156 6.37 -0.63 23.03
CA GLY A 156 7.07 -0.39 21.78
C GLY A 156 6.78 0.98 21.15
N THR A 157 6.87 1.07 19.82
CA THR A 157 6.74 2.33 19.08
C THR A 157 5.61 2.27 18.06
N CYS A 158 4.69 3.23 18.08
CA CYS A 158 3.63 3.36 17.09
C CYS A 158 3.95 4.38 16.00
N VAL A 159 3.83 3.96 14.74
CA VAL A 159 3.93 4.81 13.55
C VAL A 159 2.53 5.01 12.99
N VAL A 160 1.93 6.17 13.26
CA VAL A 160 0.57 6.48 12.81
C VAL A 160 0.63 7.38 11.58
N VAL A 161 0.05 6.91 10.49
CA VAL A 161 -0.08 7.64 9.23
C VAL A 161 -1.55 7.86 8.93
N SER A 162 -1.90 9.10 8.65
CA SER A 162 -3.20 9.48 8.08
C SER A 162 -3.01 10.66 7.15
N ASP A 163 -3.93 10.82 6.22
CA ASP A 163 -4.01 12.02 5.39
C ASP A 163 -4.67 13.20 6.12
N GLU A 164 -5.24 12.99 7.32
CA GLU A 164 -5.90 14.01 8.15
C GLU A 164 -5.26 14.11 9.54
N THR A 165 -4.76 15.29 9.91
CA THR A 165 -4.03 15.51 11.18
C THR A 165 -4.83 15.13 12.42
N SER A 166 -6.13 15.47 12.46
CA SER A 166 -7.02 15.17 13.58
C SER A 166 -7.19 13.67 13.78
N LEU A 167 -7.33 12.90 12.70
CA LEU A 167 -7.43 11.45 12.77
C LEU A 167 -6.14 10.81 13.25
N ALA A 168 -4.99 11.23 12.70
CA ALA A 168 -3.69 10.74 13.14
C ALA A 168 -3.50 10.97 14.65
N LYS A 169 -3.78 12.20 15.13
CA LYS A 169 -3.65 12.54 16.56
C LYS A 169 -4.58 11.71 17.45
N ALA A 170 -5.83 11.52 17.05
CA ALA A 170 -6.78 10.71 17.79
C ALA A 170 -6.35 9.24 17.85
N ALA A 171 -5.93 8.67 16.72
CA ALA A 171 -5.48 7.28 16.65
C ALA A 171 -4.19 7.07 17.45
N SER A 172 -3.24 8.01 17.38
CA SER A 172 -2.04 8.02 18.21
C SER A 172 -2.37 7.98 19.71
N LYS A 173 -3.38 8.74 20.15
CA LYS A 173 -3.85 8.72 21.54
C LYS A 173 -4.40 7.34 21.91
N HIS A 174 -5.31 6.78 21.11
CA HIS A 174 -5.90 5.47 21.40
C HIS A 174 -4.88 4.33 21.39
N MET A 175 -3.93 4.35 20.46
CA MET A 175 -2.84 3.37 20.42
C MET A 175 -1.97 3.44 21.68
N ALA A 176 -1.65 4.65 22.16
CA ALA A 176 -0.91 4.81 23.40
C ALA A 176 -1.72 4.34 24.63
N GLU A 177 -3.03 4.58 24.66
CA GLU A 177 -3.90 4.18 25.78
C GLU A 177 -4.17 2.67 25.83
N VAL A 178 -4.45 2.03 24.68
CA VAL A 178 -4.84 0.61 24.62
C VAL A 178 -3.63 -0.31 24.52
N VAL A 179 -2.62 0.07 23.73
CA VAL A 179 -1.44 -0.77 23.46
C VAL A 179 -0.24 -0.38 24.32
N GLY A 180 -0.19 0.86 24.81
CA GLY A 180 0.94 1.36 25.61
C GLY A 180 2.16 1.80 24.80
N CYS A 181 2.04 1.92 23.47
CA CYS A 181 3.16 2.28 22.60
C CYS A 181 3.49 3.78 22.62
N LYS A 182 4.76 4.12 22.45
CA LYS A 182 5.22 5.50 22.23
C LYS A 182 5.00 5.90 20.78
N VAL A 183 4.35 7.04 20.55
CA VAL A 183 4.11 7.53 19.18
C VAL A 183 5.40 8.10 18.59
N LEU A 184 5.79 7.62 17.41
CA LEU A 184 6.91 8.15 16.66
C LEU A 184 6.55 9.52 16.11
N ASN A 185 7.13 10.57 16.71
CA ASN A 185 6.95 11.94 16.23
C ASN A 185 7.73 12.14 14.94
N ARG A 186 6.99 12.29 13.84
CA ARG A 186 7.53 12.58 12.52
C ARG A 186 6.93 13.87 11.98
N THR A 187 7.71 14.60 11.19
CA THR A 187 7.17 15.68 10.37
C THR A 187 6.34 15.05 9.27
N ALA A 188 5.05 14.94 9.52
CA ALA A 188 4.16 14.29 8.59
C ALA A 188 3.74 15.22 7.47
N TYR A 189 3.41 14.61 6.34
CA TYR A 189 2.68 15.27 5.28
C TYR A 189 1.20 15.26 5.66
N PHE A 190 0.77 16.25 6.46
CA PHE A 190 -0.62 16.38 6.83
C PHE A 190 -1.25 17.63 6.23
N VAL A 191 -2.46 17.46 5.70
CA VAL A 191 -3.39 18.54 5.39
C VAL A 191 -4.52 18.49 6.41
N ASN A 192 -4.92 19.65 6.93
CA ASN A 192 -5.97 19.74 7.96
C ASN A 192 -7.32 19.15 7.52
N THR A 193 -7.55 19.04 6.20
CA THR A 193 -8.83 18.62 5.61
C THR A 193 -8.80 17.20 5.01
N GLY A 194 -7.74 16.43 5.22
CA GLY A 194 -7.59 15.14 4.52
C GLY A 194 -7.16 15.30 3.05
N HIS A 195 -6.77 14.19 2.43
CA HIS A 195 -6.40 14.19 1.01
C HIS A 195 -7.64 14.07 0.13
N VAL A 196 -7.79 15.02 -0.78
CA VAL A 196 -8.81 15.05 -1.83
C VAL A 196 -8.11 14.90 -3.18
N GLN A 197 -8.41 13.84 -3.92
CA GLN A 197 -7.73 13.52 -5.18
C GLN A 197 -7.80 14.69 -6.18
N ASP A 198 -8.95 15.35 -6.29
CA ASP A 198 -9.14 16.49 -7.20
C ASP A 198 -8.27 17.69 -6.85
N HIS A 199 -8.03 17.95 -5.57
CA HIS A 199 -7.14 19.02 -5.13
C HIS A 199 -5.70 18.68 -5.47
N PHE A 200 -5.26 17.46 -5.16
CA PHE A 200 -3.93 16.97 -5.53
C PHE A 200 -3.70 17.08 -7.04
N ASN A 201 -4.69 16.71 -7.86
CA ASN A 201 -4.62 16.77 -9.31
C ASN A 201 -4.42 18.18 -9.87
N ARG A 202 -4.78 19.24 -9.12
CA ARG A 202 -4.62 20.64 -9.52
C ARG A 202 -3.35 21.31 -8.99
N GLN A 203 -2.59 20.63 -8.13
CA GLN A 203 -1.33 21.14 -7.60
C GLN A 203 -0.25 21.28 -8.70
N THR A 204 0.75 22.12 -8.43
CA THR A 204 1.92 22.28 -9.29
C THR A 204 2.72 20.98 -9.38
N ILE A 205 3.56 20.86 -10.41
CA ILE A 205 4.41 19.67 -10.61
C ILE A 205 5.35 19.46 -9.41
N ASP A 206 5.94 20.54 -8.88
CA ASP A 206 6.87 20.45 -7.75
C ASP A 206 6.15 19.96 -6.49
N THR A 207 4.96 20.51 -6.20
CA THR A 207 4.16 20.07 -5.05
C THR A 207 3.74 18.60 -5.19
N LYS A 208 3.31 18.17 -6.38
CA LYS A 208 2.99 16.76 -6.67
C LYS A 208 4.20 15.86 -6.45
N CYS A 209 5.38 16.27 -6.93
CA CYS A 209 6.63 15.53 -6.77
C CYS A 209 6.94 15.30 -5.28
N THR A 210 7.03 16.38 -4.51
CA THR A 210 7.35 16.33 -3.08
C THR A 210 6.34 15.50 -2.30
N SER A 211 5.04 15.73 -2.54
CA SER A 211 3.95 15.01 -1.89
C SER A 211 3.97 13.52 -2.23
N THR A 212 4.33 13.16 -3.46
CA THR A 212 4.46 11.75 -3.86
C THR A 212 5.64 11.10 -3.15
N VAL A 213 6.79 11.77 -3.03
CA VAL A 213 7.94 11.23 -2.28
C VAL A 213 7.57 11.01 -0.81
N GLN A 214 6.83 11.94 -0.20
CA GLN A 214 6.33 11.78 1.18
C GLN A 214 5.34 10.61 1.30
N LEU A 215 4.43 10.44 0.35
CA LEU A 215 3.55 9.27 0.31
C LEU A 215 4.35 7.97 0.23
N LEU A 216 5.41 7.91 -0.59
CA LEU A 216 6.28 6.74 -0.70
C LEU A 216 7.04 6.48 0.62
N MET A 217 7.46 7.52 1.32
CA MET A 217 8.03 7.41 2.67
C MET A 217 7.04 6.79 3.66
N ASP A 218 5.78 7.23 3.62
CA ASP A 218 4.73 6.68 4.49
C ASP A 218 4.50 5.20 4.22
N ILE A 219 4.36 4.83 2.95
CA ILE A 219 4.16 3.44 2.53
C ILE A 219 5.33 2.57 3.02
N GLU A 220 6.56 3.02 2.83
CA GLU A 220 7.76 2.28 3.23
C GLU A 220 7.88 2.14 4.74
N LEU A 221 7.61 3.19 5.52
CA LEU A 221 7.58 3.11 6.98
C LEU A 221 6.55 2.09 7.48
N LEU A 222 5.33 2.14 6.95
CA LEU A 222 4.27 1.21 7.32
C LEU A 222 4.63 -0.23 6.93
N ALA A 223 5.19 -0.42 5.73
CA ALA A 223 5.58 -1.73 5.24
C ALA A 223 6.78 -2.31 6.01
N HIS A 224 7.66 -1.47 6.55
CA HIS A 224 8.83 -1.91 7.32
C HIS A 224 8.59 -2.06 8.82
N ALA A 225 7.46 -1.65 9.40
CA ALA A 225 7.17 -1.89 10.82
C ALA A 225 7.05 -3.39 11.15
N ASP A 226 7.12 -3.79 12.41
CA ASP A 226 6.96 -5.19 12.81
C ASP A 226 5.52 -5.64 12.64
N TYR A 227 4.57 -4.81 13.04
CA TYR A 227 3.14 -5.03 12.89
C TYR A 227 2.50 -3.93 12.05
N PHE A 228 1.37 -4.25 11.41
CA PHE A 228 0.57 -3.28 10.65
C PHE A 228 -0.92 -3.46 10.93
N VAL A 229 -1.63 -2.34 11.11
CA VAL A 229 -3.09 -2.27 11.11
C VAL A 229 -3.56 -1.18 10.15
N GLY A 230 -4.47 -1.55 9.25
CA GLY A 230 -4.98 -0.66 8.20
C GLY A 230 -6.48 -0.86 7.95
N SER A 231 -7.04 -0.11 7.00
CA SER A 231 -8.39 -0.36 6.49
C SER A 231 -8.31 -0.83 5.04
N TRP A 232 -8.94 -1.96 4.74
CA TRP A 232 -8.97 -2.55 3.41
C TRP A 232 -9.77 -1.76 2.38
N ASN A 233 -10.51 -0.74 2.83
CA ASN A 233 -11.12 0.24 1.96
C ASN A 233 -10.11 1.29 1.43
N SER A 234 -8.87 1.31 1.92
CA SER A 234 -7.80 2.16 1.41
C SER A 234 -6.86 1.39 0.49
N GLY A 235 -6.70 1.87 -0.75
CA GLY A 235 -5.71 1.33 -1.68
C GLY A 235 -4.27 1.40 -1.14
N MET A 236 -3.97 2.36 -0.24
CA MET A 236 -2.67 2.45 0.42
C MET A 236 -2.44 1.30 1.41
N ALA A 237 -3.47 0.90 2.17
CA ALA A 237 -3.35 -0.23 3.09
C ALA A 237 -3.16 -1.55 2.33
N VAL A 238 -3.92 -1.75 1.25
CA VAL A 238 -3.77 -2.91 0.37
C VAL A 238 -2.35 -2.96 -0.23
N LEU A 239 -1.79 -1.83 -0.65
CA LEU A 239 -0.42 -1.75 -1.16
C LEU A 239 0.62 -2.05 -0.08
N VAL A 240 0.44 -1.55 1.14
CA VAL A 240 1.32 -1.86 2.28
C VAL A 240 1.29 -3.35 2.59
N ASP A 241 0.11 -3.97 2.62
CA ASP A 241 -0.03 -5.43 2.79
C ASP A 241 0.69 -6.17 1.65
N ALA A 242 0.51 -5.75 0.40
CA ALA A 242 1.19 -6.32 -0.75
C ALA A 242 2.73 -6.30 -0.58
N LEU A 243 3.27 -5.18 -0.11
CA LEU A 243 4.71 -5.02 0.14
C LEU A 243 5.20 -5.87 1.30
N ARG A 244 4.46 -5.88 2.41
CA ARG A 244 4.82 -6.65 3.61
C ARG A 244 4.99 -8.11 3.28
N TYR A 245 3.98 -8.75 2.69
CA TYR A 245 4.06 -10.16 2.33
C TYR A 245 4.95 -10.40 1.10
N GLY A 246 4.65 -9.71 0.00
CA GLY A 246 5.24 -10.01 -1.30
C GLY A 246 6.70 -9.59 -1.44
N ARG A 247 7.12 -8.51 -0.77
CA ARG A 247 8.46 -7.93 -0.91
C ARG A 247 9.34 -8.10 0.32
N TYR A 248 8.77 -7.97 1.52
CA TYR A 248 9.53 -7.89 2.77
C TYR A 248 9.42 -9.12 3.67
N GLY A 249 8.58 -10.10 3.32
CA GLY A 249 8.40 -11.32 4.12
C GLY A 249 7.84 -11.07 5.52
N LYS A 250 7.01 -10.03 5.68
CA LYS A 250 6.33 -9.67 6.92
C LYS A 250 4.87 -10.10 6.86
N ASP A 251 4.44 -10.85 7.88
CA ASP A 251 3.13 -11.52 7.93
C ASP A 251 2.23 -11.05 9.08
N ARG A 252 2.72 -10.14 9.92
CA ARG A 252 1.98 -9.59 11.06
C ARG A 252 1.19 -8.37 10.64
N CYS A 253 0.02 -8.60 10.05
CA CYS A 253 -0.94 -7.56 9.72
C CYS A 253 -2.32 -7.88 10.30
N THR A 254 -3.16 -6.88 10.45
CA THR A 254 -4.60 -7.03 10.66
C THR A 254 -5.31 -5.87 9.97
N ALA A 255 -6.55 -6.08 9.55
CA ALA A 255 -7.31 -5.09 8.82
C ALA A 255 -8.67 -4.83 9.44
N LEU A 256 -9.03 -3.55 9.49
CA LEU A 256 -10.41 -3.14 9.62
C LEU A 256 -11.11 -3.29 8.28
N ASP A 257 -12.18 -4.07 8.26
CA ASP A 257 -13.08 -4.12 7.14
C ASP A 257 -14.45 -3.52 7.52
N ALA A 258 -14.71 -2.32 7.02
CA ALA A 258 -16.02 -1.68 7.11
C ALA A 258 -17.00 -2.18 6.03
N SER A 259 -16.60 -3.10 5.16
CA SER A 259 -17.48 -3.78 4.21
C SER A 259 -18.09 -5.04 4.81
N SER A 260 -19.18 -5.52 4.20
CA SER A 260 -19.83 -6.77 4.59
C SER A 260 -18.97 -8.01 4.31
N ALA A 261 -17.86 -7.89 3.59
CA ALA A 261 -17.08 -9.01 3.11
C ALA A 261 -16.05 -9.53 4.14
N ARG A 262 -15.78 -8.79 5.22
CA ARG A 262 -14.78 -9.10 6.27
C ARG A 262 -13.47 -9.65 5.70
N LEU A 263 -12.99 -9.03 4.63
CA LEU A 263 -11.76 -9.41 3.95
C LEU A 263 -10.57 -8.93 4.78
N ASP A 264 -10.22 -9.69 5.81
CA ASP A 264 -8.90 -9.59 6.43
C ASP A 264 -8.02 -10.66 5.77
N PHE A 265 -7.48 -10.38 4.58
CA PHE A 265 -6.56 -11.31 3.90
C PHE A 265 -5.38 -11.66 4.78
N CYS A 266 -4.87 -10.73 5.56
CA CYS A 266 -3.74 -10.98 6.43
C CYS A 266 -4.08 -11.99 7.50
N SER A 267 -5.24 -11.84 8.16
CA SER A 267 -5.76 -12.87 9.06
C SER A 267 -6.03 -14.19 8.32
N ARG A 268 -6.54 -14.18 7.08
CA ARG A 268 -6.72 -15.41 6.29
C ARG A 268 -5.40 -16.10 5.95
N MET A 269 -4.37 -15.36 5.55
CA MET A 269 -3.04 -15.89 5.24
C MET A 269 -2.34 -16.36 6.51
N ARG A 270 -2.46 -15.61 7.60
CA ARG A 270 -1.99 -16.00 8.93
C ARG A 270 -2.66 -17.29 9.37
N ASP A 271 -3.98 -17.39 9.25
CA ASP A 271 -4.71 -18.62 9.56
C ASP A 271 -4.32 -19.76 8.62
N PHE A 272 -4.03 -19.49 7.35
CA PHE A 272 -3.62 -20.52 6.40
C PHE A 272 -2.23 -21.08 6.73
N PHE A 273 -1.26 -20.23 7.05
CA PHE A 273 0.13 -20.62 7.30
C PHE A 273 0.45 -20.93 8.77
N LEU A 274 -0.24 -20.30 9.71
CA LEU A 274 -0.08 -20.50 11.16
C LEU A 274 -1.17 -21.39 11.76
N ARG A 275 -2.09 -21.94 10.96
CA ARG A 275 -2.97 -23.02 11.46
C ARG A 275 -2.06 -24.11 12.01
N PRO A 276 -2.19 -24.44 13.30
CA PRO A 276 -1.60 -25.65 13.81
C PRO A 276 -2.03 -26.81 12.91
N GLY A 277 -1.12 -27.75 12.63
CA GLY A 277 -1.50 -28.97 11.93
C GLY A 277 -2.73 -29.62 12.60
N PRO A 278 -3.51 -30.45 11.88
CA PRO A 278 -4.74 -31.05 12.40
C PRO A 278 -4.58 -31.67 13.81
N GLU A 279 -3.39 -32.18 14.11
CA GLU A 279 -3.00 -32.79 15.38
C GLU A 279 -2.93 -31.79 16.55
N GLU A 280 -2.37 -30.61 16.33
CA GLU A 280 -2.24 -29.59 17.38
C GLU A 280 -3.59 -28.92 17.67
N TRP A 281 -4.48 -28.83 16.67
CA TRP A 281 -5.87 -28.40 16.90
C TRP A 281 -6.68 -29.44 17.69
N ALA A 282 -6.49 -30.74 17.41
CA ALA A 282 -7.09 -31.83 18.20
C ALA A 282 -6.51 -31.91 19.63
N TYR A 283 -5.28 -31.45 19.85
CA TYR A 283 -4.68 -31.33 21.16
C TYR A 283 -5.30 -30.17 21.95
N ARG A 284 -5.42 -28.97 21.36
CA ARG A 284 -5.99 -27.80 22.02
C ARG A 284 -7.47 -27.99 22.41
N ARG A 285 -8.27 -28.68 21.59
CA ARG A 285 -9.66 -29.05 21.96
C ARG A 285 -9.80 -30.09 23.06
N ARG A 286 -8.73 -30.81 23.39
CA ARG A 286 -8.70 -31.73 24.54
C ARG A 286 -8.28 -31.05 25.84
N GLN A 287 -7.75 -29.82 25.75
CA GLN A 287 -7.25 -29.01 26.87
C GLN A 287 -8.21 -27.86 27.24
N ALA A 288 -9.26 -27.63 26.44
CA ALA A 288 -10.34 -26.67 26.69
C ALA A 288 -11.63 -27.43 27.00
#